data_AF-A0A212K851-F1
#
_entry.id   AF-A0A212K851-F1
#
_cell.length_a   1.000
_cell.length_b   1.000
_cell.length_c   1.000
_cell.angle_alpha   90.00
_cell.angle_beta   90.00
_cell.angle_gamma   90.00
#
_symmetry.space_group_name_H-M   'P 1'
#
loop_
_entity.id
_entity.type
_entity.pdbx_description
1 polymer ?
#
loop_
_entity_poly.entity_id
_entity_poly.type
_entity_poly.pdbx_seq_one_letter_code
_entity_poly.pdbx_strand_id
1 'polypeptide(L)'
;MITGLWHLVLNWKPMMSYMTKKAKEHAGMPIPLLSALAITLFVYAGTLLGLPPMAQIMKWNEDVKSYHATTYGDPPYGHAELSSMEKFCAVVQVDVATALAYLKEQKIKGNLTNSTILLDIAKENGMTPQEVYLLIRKSASAGDPFGALPESPPEGTGKRALGDFCKQFGFSFEEVASRLAAKGITAQADDTFTSLATKSNMTAKEIYLIIRGKEGQ
;
A
#
# COMPACT_ATOMS: atom_id res chain seq x y z
N MET A 1 -35.20 -0.50 5.30
CA MET A 1 -34.44 -0.86 6.53
C MET A 1 -35.32 -0.90 7.78
N ILE A 2 -36.17 0.10 8.04
CA ILE A 2 -37.02 0.19 9.26
C ILE A 2 -38.06 -0.95 9.34
N THR A 3 -38.69 -1.31 8.23
CA THR A 3 -39.65 -2.43 8.17
C THR A 3 -39.00 -3.78 8.48
N GLY A 4 -37.76 -4.01 8.03
CA GLY A 4 -37.01 -5.24 8.34
C GLY A 4 -36.65 -5.36 9.82
N LEU A 5 -36.23 -4.25 10.46
CA LEU A 5 -35.96 -4.19 11.90
C LEU A 5 -37.24 -4.44 12.71
N TRP A 6 -38.37 -3.89 12.26
CA TRP A 6 -39.68 -4.11 12.89
C TRP A 6 -40.10 -5.59 12.85
N HIS A 7 -39.95 -6.24 11.69
CA HIS A 7 -40.24 -7.68 11.55
C HIS A 7 -39.28 -8.55 12.38
N LEU A 8 -38.01 -8.17 12.53
CA LEU A 8 -37.02 -8.88 13.34
C LEU A 8 -37.40 -8.88 14.84
N VAL A 9 -37.81 -7.72 15.37
CA VAL A 9 -38.20 -7.59 16.78
C VAL A 9 -39.51 -8.33 17.07
N LEU A 10 -40.51 -8.22 16.20
CA LEU A 10 -41.79 -8.91 16.39
C LEU A 10 -41.68 -10.43 16.25
N ASN A 11 -40.79 -10.92 15.38
CA ASN A 11 -40.57 -12.36 15.19
C ASN A 11 -39.43 -12.95 16.05
N TRP A 12 -38.87 -12.18 16.99
CA TRP A 12 -37.79 -12.62 17.87
C TRP A 12 -38.15 -13.86 18.70
N LYS A 13 -39.36 -13.88 19.27
CA LYS A 13 -39.86 -15.02 20.05
C LYS A 13 -40.02 -16.30 19.20
N PRO A 14 -40.66 -16.26 18.02
CA PRO A 14 -40.69 -17.39 17.09
C PRO A 14 -39.30 -17.90 16.69
N MET A 15 -38.36 -17.02 16.34
CA MET A 15 -37.02 -17.44 15.94
C MET A 15 -36.28 -18.15 17.08
N MET A 16 -36.33 -17.59 18.29
CA MET A 16 -35.65 -18.18 19.44
C MET A 16 -36.29 -19.51 19.87
N SER A 17 -37.62 -19.61 19.78
CA SER A 17 -38.35 -20.87 19.99
C SER A 17 -37.97 -21.95 18.96
N TYR A 18 -37.78 -21.56 17.69
CA TYR A 18 -37.36 -22.49 16.63
C TYR A 18 -35.94 -23.01 16.85
N MET A 19 -35.00 -22.12 17.19
CA MET A 19 -33.61 -22.50 17.50
C MET A 19 -33.53 -23.40 18.74
N THR A 20 -34.28 -23.09 19.79
CA THR A 20 -34.25 -23.85 21.06
C THR A 20 -35.00 -25.18 21.00
N LYS A 21 -36.10 -25.28 20.24
CA LYS A 21 -36.81 -26.56 20.04
C LYS A 21 -36.02 -27.52 19.14
N LYS A 22 -35.45 -27.05 18.03
CA LYS A 22 -34.56 -27.88 17.19
C LYS A 22 -33.26 -28.27 17.90
N ALA A 23 -32.71 -27.40 18.75
CA ALA A 23 -31.55 -27.73 19.59
C ALA A 23 -31.88 -28.77 20.68
N LYS A 24 -33.14 -28.87 21.13
CA LYS A 24 -33.59 -29.90 22.08
C LYS A 24 -33.87 -31.25 21.43
N GLU A 25 -34.32 -31.29 20.17
CA GLU A 25 -34.56 -32.55 19.43
C GLU A 25 -33.26 -33.23 18.97
N HIS A 26 -32.21 -32.44 18.72
CA HIS A 26 -30.86 -32.95 18.47
C HIS A 26 -29.98 -32.72 19.71
N ALA A 27 -30.13 -33.59 20.71
CA ALA A 27 -29.37 -33.56 21.97
C ALA A 27 -27.87 -33.94 21.82
N GLY A 28 -27.26 -33.60 20.69
CA GLY A 28 -25.83 -33.79 20.40
C GLY A 28 -25.32 -32.63 19.54
N MET A 29 -24.03 -32.33 19.64
CA MET A 29 -23.41 -31.30 18.80
C MET A 29 -23.61 -31.70 17.33
N PRO A 30 -24.32 -30.89 16.51
CA PRO A 30 -24.63 -31.29 15.15
C PRO A 30 -23.31 -31.49 14.40
N ILE A 31 -23.13 -32.65 13.77
CA ILE A 31 -21.93 -33.00 12.99
C ILE A 31 -21.50 -31.85 12.03
N PRO A 32 -22.43 -31.13 11.37
CA PRO A 32 -22.09 -29.95 10.57
C PRO A 32 -21.42 -28.79 11.35
N LEU A 33 -21.74 -28.61 12.63
CA LEU A 33 -21.13 -27.56 13.46
C LEU A 33 -19.71 -27.97 13.88
N LEU A 34 -19.49 -29.24 14.23
CA LEU A 34 -18.15 -29.75 14.51
C LEU A 34 -17.25 -29.68 13.27
N SER A 35 -17.78 -30.04 12.10
CA SER A 35 -17.00 -29.97 10.85
C SER A 35 -16.68 -28.52 10.46
N ALA A 36 -17.65 -27.60 10.56
CA ALA A 36 -17.41 -26.19 10.32
C ALA A 36 -16.37 -25.59 11.29
N LEU A 37 -16.46 -25.94 12.57
CA LEU A 37 -15.50 -25.50 13.59
C LEU A 37 -14.10 -26.06 13.32
N ALA A 38 -13.99 -27.36 13.00
CA ALA A 38 -12.74 -28.01 12.69
C ALA A 38 -12.07 -27.41 11.44
N ILE A 39 -12.83 -27.17 10.37
CA ILE A 39 -12.32 -26.53 9.15
C ILE A 39 -11.87 -25.10 9.47
N THR A 40 -12.62 -24.35 10.27
CA THR A 40 -12.26 -22.98 10.65
C THR A 40 -10.94 -22.95 11.43
N LEU A 41 -10.79 -23.82 12.42
CA LEU A 41 -9.56 -23.94 13.20
C LEU A 41 -8.38 -24.44 12.35
N PHE A 42 -8.63 -25.38 11.44
CA PHE A 42 -7.61 -25.87 10.51
C PHE A 42 -7.11 -24.75 9.60
N VAL A 43 -8.01 -23.96 9.00
CA VAL A 43 -7.65 -22.81 8.18
C VAL A 43 -6.88 -21.80 9.01
N TYR A 44 -7.39 -21.43 10.19
CA TYR A 44 -6.79 -20.44 11.08
C TYR A 44 -5.36 -20.82 11.52
N ALA A 45 -5.17 -22.06 11.98
CA ALA A 45 -3.85 -22.56 12.37
C ALA A 45 -2.93 -22.67 11.15
N GLY A 46 -3.47 -23.10 10.00
CA GLY A 46 -2.74 -23.17 8.74
C GLY A 46 -2.21 -21.82 8.25
N THR A 47 -3.01 -20.74 8.38
CA THR A 47 -2.55 -19.38 8.06
C THR A 47 -1.50 -18.87 9.04
N LEU A 48 -1.67 -19.09 10.35
CA LEU A 48 -0.71 -18.62 11.35
C LEU A 48 0.65 -19.31 11.25
N LEU A 49 0.66 -20.61 10.98
CA LEU A 49 1.88 -21.40 10.88
C LEU A 49 2.48 -21.43 9.47
N GLY A 50 1.81 -20.82 8.48
CA GLY A 50 2.26 -20.80 7.09
C GLY A 50 2.30 -22.20 6.46
N LEU A 51 1.35 -23.07 6.80
CA LEU A 51 1.27 -24.44 6.27
C LEU A 51 0.50 -24.47 4.92
N PRO A 52 0.79 -25.45 4.04
CA PRO A 52 -0.01 -25.66 2.84
C PRO A 52 -1.42 -26.20 3.19
N PRO A 53 -2.47 -25.85 2.44
CA PRO A 53 -2.48 -25.01 1.23
C PRO A 53 -2.57 -23.49 1.49
N MET A 54 -2.77 -23.04 2.73
CA MET A 54 -3.00 -21.62 3.07
C MET A 54 -1.84 -20.72 2.65
N ALA A 55 -0.60 -21.19 2.83
CA ALA A 55 0.59 -20.46 2.40
C ALA A 55 0.64 -20.22 0.89
N GLN A 56 0.14 -21.14 0.07
CA GLN A 56 0.15 -21.00 -1.40
C GLN A 56 -0.84 -19.94 -1.85
N ILE A 57 -2.05 -19.92 -1.26
CA ILE A 57 -3.07 -18.90 -1.53
C ILE A 57 -2.55 -17.51 -1.14
N MET A 58 -1.88 -17.43 0.02
CA MET A 58 -1.33 -16.18 0.52
C MET A 58 -0.18 -15.67 -0.35
N LYS A 59 0.73 -16.55 -0.79
CA LYS A 59 1.80 -16.21 -1.73
C LYS A 59 1.24 -15.73 -3.07
N TRP A 60 0.21 -16.40 -3.61
CA TRP A 60 -0.42 -15.97 -4.85
C TRP A 60 -1.05 -14.57 -4.73
N ASN A 61 -1.67 -14.24 -3.60
CA ASN A 61 -2.16 -12.88 -3.33
C ASN A 61 -1.02 -11.86 -3.28
N GLU A 62 0.11 -12.19 -2.67
CA GLU A 62 1.30 -11.34 -2.67
C GLU A 62 1.89 -11.18 -4.09
N ASP A 63 1.94 -12.24 -4.90
CA ASP A 63 2.43 -12.22 -6.28
C ASP A 63 1.54 -11.36 -7.20
N VAL A 64 0.21 -11.42 -7.02
CA VAL A 64 -0.71 -10.55 -7.75
C VAL A 64 -0.50 -9.09 -7.35
N LYS A 65 -0.34 -8.80 -6.06
CA LYS A 65 -0.06 -7.44 -5.57
C LYS A 65 1.29 -6.92 -6.07
N SER A 66 2.33 -7.75 -6.07
CA SER A 66 3.66 -7.37 -6.55
C SER A 66 3.67 -7.11 -8.05
N TYR A 67 2.90 -7.86 -8.84
CA TYR A 67 2.71 -7.60 -10.27
C TYR A 67 2.06 -6.23 -10.52
N HIS A 68 1.02 -5.88 -9.76
CA HIS A 68 0.41 -4.55 -9.82
C HIS A 68 1.40 -3.43 -9.44
N ALA A 69 2.17 -3.61 -8.37
CA ALA A 69 3.18 -2.64 -7.96
C ALA A 69 4.33 -2.50 -8.97
N THR A 70 4.70 -3.59 -9.67
CA THR A 70 5.76 -3.58 -10.70
C THR A 70 5.30 -2.92 -11.99
N THR A 71 4.03 -3.09 -12.36
CA THR A 71 3.47 -2.57 -13.62
C THR A 71 2.97 -1.13 -13.50
N TYR A 72 2.38 -0.77 -12.36
CA TYR A 72 1.69 0.52 -12.15
C TYR A 72 2.24 1.35 -10.98
N GLY A 73 3.24 0.83 -10.24
CA GLY A 73 3.78 1.47 -9.04
C GLY A 73 2.80 1.49 -7.86
N ASP A 74 3.33 1.69 -6.66
CA ASP A 74 2.49 2.05 -5.52
C ASP A 74 2.25 3.58 -5.49
N PRO A 75 0.99 4.04 -5.42
CA PRO A 75 0.68 5.44 -5.20
C PRO A 75 1.16 5.90 -3.80
N PRO A 76 1.42 7.21 -3.60
CA PRO A 76 1.89 7.73 -2.31
C PRO A 76 0.90 7.49 -1.16
N TYR A 77 -0.38 7.31 -1.47
CA TYR A 77 -1.45 6.91 -0.56
C TYR A 77 -2.60 6.27 -1.35
N GLY A 78 -3.51 5.59 -0.67
CA GLY A 78 -4.65 4.91 -1.31
C GLY A 78 -5.49 5.87 -2.17
N HIS A 79 -5.79 5.46 -3.39
CA HIS A 79 -6.56 6.24 -4.37
C HIS A 79 -6.00 7.65 -4.66
N ALA A 80 -4.67 7.82 -4.62
CA ALA A 80 -4.04 9.11 -4.91
C ALA A 80 -4.40 9.65 -6.30
N GLU A 81 -4.69 8.77 -7.26
CA GLU A 81 -5.16 9.12 -8.60
C GLU A 81 -6.47 9.92 -8.61
N LEU A 82 -7.34 9.73 -7.61
CA LEU A 82 -8.62 10.43 -7.48
C LEU A 82 -8.51 11.77 -6.73
N SER A 83 -7.31 12.13 -6.27
CA SER A 83 -7.10 13.37 -5.54
C SER A 83 -6.89 14.56 -6.48
N SER A 84 -7.28 15.76 -6.01
CA SER A 84 -6.96 17.01 -6.67
C SER A 84 -5.46 17.29 -6.64
N MET A 85 -4.97 18.07 -7.62
CA MET A 85 -3.57 18.49 -7.70
C MET A 85 -3.11 19.17 -6.41
N GLU A 86 -3.92 20.02 -5.81
CA GLU A 86 -3.61 20.68 -4.53
C GLU A 86 -3.37 19.69 -3.41
N LYS A 87 -4.30 18.75 -3.20
CA LYS A 87 -4.19 17.74 -2.14
C LYS A 87 -3.01 16.81 -2.40
N PHE A 88 -2.79 16.45 -3.66
CA PHE A 88 -1.69 15.59 -4.05
C PHE A 88 -0.33 16.26 -3.81
N CYS A 89 -0.17 17.50 -4.27
CA CYS A 89 1.05 18.28 -4.07
C CYS A 89 1.32 18.56 -2.59
N ALA A 90 0.28 18.79 -1.78
CA ALA A 90 0.43 18.94 -0.33
C ALA A 90 1.01 17.67 0.33
N VAL A 91 0.57 16.48 -0.11
CA VAL A 91 1.10 15.21 0.41
C VAL A 91 2.51 14.93 -0.07
N VAL A 92 2.82 15.25 -1.33
CA VAL A 92 4.15 15.06 -1.93
C VAL A 92 5.12 16.21 -1.57
N GLN A 93 4.66 17.21 -0.83
CA GLN A 93 5.42 18.41 -0.42
C GLN A 93 5.99 19.19 -1.61
N VAL A 94 5.21 19.32 -2.68
CA VAL A 94 5.54 20.12 -3.85
C VAL A 94 4.67 21.36 -3.86
N ASP A 95 5.24 22.51 -4.21
CA ASP A 95 4.44 23.70 -4.44
C ASP A 95 3.56 23.51 -5.69
N VAL A 96 2.24 23.70 -5.53
CA VAL A 96 1.26 23.46 -6.59
C VAL A 96 1.54 24.34 -7.80
N ALA A 97 1.93 25.60 -7.60
CA ALA A 97 2.22 26.51 -8.71
C ALA A 97 3.44 26.05 -9.50
N THR A 98 4.48 25.57 -8.82
CA THR A 98 5.69 25.00 -9.42
C THR A 98 5.38 23.72 -10.20
N ALA A 99 4.56 22.82 -9.64
CA ALA A 99 4.13 21.60 -10.32
C ALA A 99 3.30 21.91 -11.58
N LEU A 100 2.35 22.85 -11.49
CA LEU A 100 1.54 23.26 -12.64
C LEU A 100 2.38 23.93 -13.73
N ALA A 101 3.36 24.75 -13.35
CA ALA A 101 4.30 25.37 -14.30
C ALA A 101 5.14 24.32 -15.03
N TYR A 102 5.67 23.34 -14.30
CA TYR A 102 6.45 22.24 -14.88
C TYR A 102 5.62 21.35 -15.79
N LEU A 103 4.38 21.00 -15.41
CA LEU A 103 3.49 20.23 -16.28
C LEU A 103 3.15 20.99 -17.58
N LYS A 104 2.97 22.31 -17.50
CA LYS A 104 2.79 23.17 -18.68
C LYS A 104 4.03 23.19 -19.57
N GLU A 105 5.23 23.27 -18.97
CA GLU A 105 6.50 23.20 -19.68
C GLU A 105 6.70 21.87 -20.41
N GLN A 106 6.28 20.77 -19.78
CA GLN A 106 6.28 19.42 -20.37
C GLN A 106 5.16 19.20 -21.41
N LYS A 107 4.43 20.25 -21.81
CA LYS A 107 3.35 20.24 -22.82
C LYS A 107 2.20 19.29 -22.49
N ILE A 108 1.92 19.09 -21.20
CA ILE A 108 0.76 18.32 -20.74
C ILE A 108 -0.52 19.05 -21.10
N LYS A 109 -1.44 18.35 -21.78
CA LYS A 109 -2.76 18.82 -22.20
C LYS A 109 -3.70 18.87 -20.99
N GLY A 110 -4.65 19.81 -21.03
CA GLY A 110 -5.72 19.93 -20.05
C GLY A 110 -5.78 21.29 -19.36
N ASN A 111 -6.91 21.60 -18.73
CA ASN A 111 -7.05 22.79 -17.88
C ASN A 111 -6.42 22.49 -16.52
N LEU A 112 -5.10 22.68 -16.45
CA LEU A 112 -4.27 22.44 -15.27
C LEU A 112 -4.56 23.51 -14.20
N THR A 113 -5.47 23.18 -13.28
CA THR A 113 -5.86 23.99 -12.12
C THR A 113 -5.58 23.24 -10.82
N ASN A 114 -5.64 23.94 -9.68
CA ASN A 114 -5.44 23.36 -8.35
C ASN A 114 -6.43 22.21 -8.05
N SER A 115 -7.64 22.30 -8.59
CA SER A 115 -8.72 21.33 -8.37
C SER A 115 -8.73 20.17 -9.36
N THR A 116 -7.88 20.18 -10.38
CA THR A 116 -7.85 19.15 -11.41
C THR A 116 -7.41 17.81 -10.80
N ILE A 117 -8.13 16.74 -11.13
CA ILE A 117 -7.86 15.39 -10.62
C ILE A 117 -6.70 14.77 -11.40
N LEU A 118 -5.76 14.11 -10.71
CA LEU A 118 -4.60 13.48 -11.34
C LEU A 118 -4.98 12.45 -12.41
N LEU A 119 -6.00 11.64 -12.15
CA LEU A 119 -6.51 10.65 -13.10
C LEU A 119 -7.02 11.28 -14.40
N ASP A 120 -7.61 12.47 -14.34
CA ASP A 120 -8.12 13.15 -15.53
C ASP A 120 -6.96 13.69 -16.38
N ILE A 121 -5.91 14.23 -15.73
CA ILE A 121 -4.67 14.63 -16.41
C ILE A 121 -4.03 13.42 -17.10
N ALA A 122 -3.95 12.28 -16.40
CA ALA A 122 -3.40 11.05 -16.93
C ALA A 122 -4.18 10.57 -18.17
N LYS A 123 -5.52 10.51 -18.08
CA LYS A 123 -6.40 10.11 -19.19
C LYS A 123 -6.30 11.03 -20.40
N GLU A 124 -6.32 12.35 -20.19
CA GLU A 124 -6.24 13.34 -21.27
C GLU A 124 -4.91 13.29 -22.03
N ASN A 125 -3.85 12.80 -21.38
CA ASN A 125 -2.51 12.73 -21.94
C ASN A 125 -2.09 11.31 -22.36
N GLY A 126 -2.97 10.32 -22.21
CA GLY A 126 -2.64 8.91 -22.48
C GLY A 126 -1.53 8.38 -21.57
N MET A 127 -1.36 8.99 -20.40
CA MET A 127 -0.37 8.63 -19.40
C MET A 127 -1.03 7.84 -18.27
N THR A 128 -0.22 7.14 -17.51
CA THR A 128 -0.64 6.55 -16.24
C THR A 128 -0.57 7.60 -15.12
N PRO A 129 -1.41 7.48 -14.06
CA PRO A 129 -1.31 8.36 -12.90
C PRO A 129 0.08 8.36 -12.25
N GLN A 130 0.82 7.24 -12.33
CA GLN A 130 2.18 7.13 -11.84
C GLN A 130 3.17 8.00 -12.63
N GLU A 131 3.06 8.05 -13.95
CA GLU A 131 3.94 8.90 -14.77
C GLU A 131 3.70 10.39 -14.46
N VAL A 132 2.44 10.79 -14.26
CA VAL A 132 2.09 12.14 -13.81
C VAL A 132 2.69 12.44 -12.44
N TYR A 133 2.63 11.49 -11.49
CA TYR A 133 3.30 11.60 -10.19
C TYR A 133 4.81 11.82 -10.35
N LEU A 134 5.49 11.02 -11.17
CA LEU A 134 6.93 11.14 -11.37
C LEU A 134 7.31 12.49 -11.99
N LEU A 135 6.49 13.06 -12.88
CA LEU A 135 6.68 14.39 -13.42
C LEU A 135 6.54 15.49 -12.36
N ILE A 136 5.47 15.43 -11.55
CA ILE A 136 5.26 16.36 -10.42
C ILE A 136 6.42 16.26 -9.42
N ARG A 137 6.96 15.06 -9.20
CA ARG A 137 8.08 14.89 -8.29
C ARG A 137 9.39 15.47 -8.85
N LYS A 138 9.61 15.35 -10.16
CA LYS A 138 10.74 15.98 -10.84
C LYS A 138 10.69 17.52 -10.72
N SER A 139 9.49 18.12 -10.74
CA SER A 139 9.36 19.58 -10.56
C SER A 139 9.80 20.07 -9.17
N ALA A 140 9.74 19.21 -8.15
CA ALA A 140 10.19 19.53 -6.79
C ALA A 140 11.73 19.52 -6.65
N SER A 141 12.43 18.90 -7.60
CA SER A 141 13.83 18.51 -7.46
C SER A 141 14.79 19.50 -8.14
N ALA A 142 14.75 20.76 -7.71
CA ALA A 142 15.84 21.72 -8.00
C ALA A 142 17.06 21.54 -7.06
N GLY A 143 17.29 20.34 -6.49
CA GLY A 143 18.45 20.10 -5.61
C GLY A 143 18.61 18.70 -5.01
N ASP A 144 17.54 18.01 -4.56
CA ASP A 144 17.66 16.65 -4.00
C ASP A 144 16.45 15.75 -4.36
N PRO A 145 16.61 14.75 -5.25
CA PRO A 145 15.53 13.86 -5.67
C PRO A 145 15.03 12.92 -4.54
N PHE A 146 15.80 12.74 -3.46
CA PHE A 146 15.44 11.87 -2.33
C PHE A 146 14.55 12.54 -1.28
N GLY A 147 14.57 13.87 -1.19
CA GLY A 147 13.69 14.64 -0.29
C GLY A 147 12.21 14.53 -0.65
N ALA A 148 11.93 14.10 -1.89
CA ALA A 148 10.59 13.88 -2.42
C ALA A 148 9.99 12.50 -2.09
N LEU A 149 10.71 11.68 -1.30
CA LEU A 149 10.15 10.44 -0.75
C LEU A 149 9.04 10.74 0.27
N PRO A 150 7.94 9.95 0.31
CA PRO A 150 6.86 10.13 1.28
C PRO A 150 7.36 10.07 2.72
N GLU A 151 6.65 10.71 3.65
CA GLU A 151 7.10 10.83 5.05
C GLU A 151 7.10 9.51 5.82
N SER A 152 6.15 8.65 5.51
CA SER A 152 6.14 7.27 5.99
C SER A 152 6.60 6.34 4.87
N PRO A 153 7.36 5.28 5.18
CA PRO A 153 7.57 4.19 4.24
C PRO A 153 6.21 3.64 3.77
N PRO A 154 6.01 3.45 2.46
CA PRO A 154 4.84 2.74 1.93
C PRO A 154 4.63 1.37 2.57
N GLU A 155 3.41 0.86 2.53
CA GLU A 155 3.14 -0.49 3.00
C GLU A 155 3.97 -1.51 2.21
N GLY A 156 4.54 -2.49 2.92
CA GLY A 156 5.41 -3.50 2.30
C GLY A 156 6.85 -3.06 2.02
N THR A 157 7.25 -1.82 2.33
CA THR A 157 8.67 -1.38 2.19
C THR A 157 9.64 -2.33 2.88
N GLY A 158 9.29 -2.84 4.07
CA GLY A 158 10.14 -3.79 4.79
C GLY A 158 10.53 -5.02 3.96
N LYS A 159 9.57 -5.66 3.27
CA LYS A 159 9.81 -6.88 2.49
C LYS A 159 10.41 -6.60 1.10
N ARG A 160 10.47 -5.33 0.67
CA ARG A 160 10.89 -4.94 -0.68
C ARG A 160 12.42 -4.90 -0.80
N ALA A 161 12.94 -5.35 -1.94
CA ALA A 161 14.36 -5.25 -2.26
C ALA A 161 14.77 -3.81 -2.60
N LEU A 162 16.00 -3.44 -2.25
CA LEU A 162 16.51 -2.09 -2.51
C LEU A 162 16.56 -1.77 -4.01
N GLY A 163 16.89 -2.74 -4.85
CA GLY A 163 16.90 -2.58 -6.31
C GLY A 163 15.51 -2.30 -6.89
N ASP A 164 14.48 -2.96 -6.39
CA ASP A 164 13.09 -2.71 -6.83
C ASP A 164 12.58 -1.36 -6.36
N PHE A 165 12.96 -0.96 -5.14
CA PHE A 165 12.72 0.39 -4.65
C PHE A 165 13.37 1.45 -5.54
N CYS A 166 14.64 1.27 -5.91
CA CYS A 166 15.34 2.19 -6.82
C CYS A 166 14.61 2.32 -8.17
N LYS A 167 14.18 1.20 -8.76
CA LYS A 167 13.40 1.21 -10.02
C LYS A 167 12.06 1.92 -9.88
N GLN A 168 11.32 1.66 -8.80
CA GLN A 168 10.01 2.24 -8.53
C GLN A 168 10.07 3.76 -8.44
N PHE A 169 11.06 4.27 -7.71
CA PHE A 169 11.24 5.70 -7.55
C PHE A 169 12.15 6.31 -8.63
N GLY A 170 12.72 5.52 -9.55
CA GLY A 170 13.61 6.02 -10.60
C GLY A 170 14.94 6.58 -10.07
N PHE A 171 15.43 6.06 -8.94
CA PHE A 171 16.75 6.39 -8.39
C PHE A 171 17.81 5.42 -8.93
N SER A 172 19.05 5.86 -9.04
CA SER A 172 20.15 4.93 -9.28
C SER A 172 20.50 4.19 -7.98
N PHE A 173 20.86 2.92 -8.10
CA PHE A 173 21.30 2.12 -6.95
C PHE A 173 22.54 2.73 -6.30
N GLU A 174 23.45 3.31 -7.09
CA GLU A 174 24.68 3.92 -6.60
C GLU A 174 24.41 5.14 -5.70
N GLU A 175 23.45 5.99 -6.04
CA GLU A 175 23.08 7.14 -5.20
C GLU A 175 22.50 6.70 -3.85
N VAL A 176 21.62 5.68 -3.86
CA VAL A 176 21.02 5.13 -2.64
C VAL A 176 22.07 4.42 -1.78
N ALA A 177 22.93 3.61 -2.41
CA ALA A 177 24.01 2.90 -1.72
C ALA A 177 25.02 3.88 -1.10
N SER A 178 25.34 4.98 -1.79
CA SER A 178 26.23 6.03 -1.28
C SER A 178 25.67 6.71 -0.03
N ARG A 179 24.35 6.99 0.01
CA ARG A 179 23.70 7.55 1.21
C ARG A 179 23.69 6.59 2.39
N LEU A 180 23.42 5.31 2.14
CA LEU A 180 23.48 4.27 3.16
C LEU A 180 24.93 4.07 3.67
N ALA A 181 25.91 4.07 2.76
CA ALA A 181 27.32 3.96 3.08
C ALA A 181 27.84 5.14 3.92
N ALA A 182 27.35 6.36 3.67
CA ALA A 182 27.65 7.54 4.49
C ALA A 182 27.22 7.38 5.97
N LYS A 183 26.28 6.46 6.25
CA LYS A 183 25.86 6.08 7.61
C LYS A 183 26.41 4.72 8.06
N GLY A 184 27.38 4.17 7.33
CA GLY A 184 28.02 2.90 7.65
C GLY A 184 27.21 1.65 7.28
N ILE A 185 26.15 1.80 6.50
CA ILE A 185 25.29 0.69 6.08
C ILE A 185 25.76 0.18 4.72
N THR A 186 26.22 -1.08 4.67
CA THR A 186 26.57 -1.76 3.41
C THR A 186 25.31 -2.42 2.84
N ALA A 187 24.91 -2.02 1.63
CA ALA A 187 23.71 -2.54 0.99
C ALA A 187 23.99 -3.18 -0.37
N GLN A 188 23.25 -4.24 -0.69
CA GLN A 188 23.24 -4.89 -2.01
C GLN A 188 21.87 -4.70 -2.69
N ALA A 189 21.79 -4.93 -4.00
CA ALA A 189 20.57 -4.68 -4.76
C ALA A 189 19.42 -5.64 -4.41
N ASP A 190 19.75 -6.85 -3.97
CA ASP A 190 18.86 -7.92 -3.54
C ASP A 190 18.48 -7.84 -2.05
N ASP A 191 19.20 -7.05 -1.26
CA ASP A 191 18.91 -6.85 0.15
C ASP A 191 17.55 -6.15 0.34
N THR A 192 16.72 -6.72 1.22
CA THR A 192 15.45 -6.10 1.62
C THR A 192 15.66 -5.08 2.73
N PHE A 193 14.75 -4.12 2.87
CA PHE A 193 14.80 -3.16 3.99
C PHE A 193 14.80 -3.87 5.35
N THR A 194 14.13 -5.02 5.51
CA THR A 194 14.16 -5.80 6.76
C THR A 194 15.50 -6.52 6.97
N SER A 195 16.12 -7.03 5.89
CA SER A 195 17.46 -7.62 5.95
C SER A 195 18.50 -6.58 6.40
N LEU A 196 18.48 -5.40 5.78
CA LEU A 196 19.38 -4.29 6.13
C LEU A 196 19.13 -3.77 7.55
N ALA A 197 17.86 -3.72 7.97
CA ALA A 197 17.45 -3.35 9.32
C ALA A 197 18.08 -4.27 10.36
N THR A 198 18.00 -5.58 10.10
CA THR A 198 18.56 -6.62 10.98
C THR A 198 20.10 -6.52 11.01
N LYS A 199 20.75 -6.33 9.86
CA LYS A 199 22.21 -6.19 9.75
C LYS A 199 22.74 -4.94 10.48
N SER A 200 21.97 -3.86 10.48
CA SER A 200 22.38 -2.55 11.02
C SER A 200 21.82 -2.27 12.42
N ASN A 201 21.10 -3.23 13.02
CA ASN A 201 20.37 -3.09 14.28
C ASN A 201 19.42 -1.88 14.31
N MET A 202 18.77 -1.62 13.18
CA MET A 202 17.79 -0.55 12.97
C MET A 202 16.44 -1.14 12.57
N THR A 203 15.43 -0.30 12.47
CA THR A 203 14.13 -0.62 11.88
C THR A 203 14.13 -0.31 10.38
N ALA A 204 13.29 -1.02 9.62
CA ALA A 204 13.10 -0.74 8.19
C ALA A 204 12.67 0.72 7.92
N LYS A 205 11.96 1.34 8.88
CA LYS A 205 11.55 2.74 8.84
C LYS A 205 12.75 3.69 8.95
N GLU A 206 13.70 3.42 9.83
CA GLU A 206 14.90 4.25 9.99
C GLU A 206 15.79 4.22 8.75
N ILE A 207 15.96 3.05 8.12
CA ILE A 207 16.70 2.92 6.85
C ILE A 207 16.04 3.75 5.76
N TYR A 208 14.72 3.71 5.67
CA TYR A 208 13.97 4.54 4.73
C TYR A 208 14.17 6.05 4.99
N LEU A 209 14.16 6.48 6.26
CA LEU A 209 14.41 7.88 6.63
C LEU A 209 15.83 8.35 6.32
N ILE A 210 16.83 7.47 6.48
CA ILE A 210 18.22 7.74 6.09
C ILE A 210 18.31 8.01 4.59
N ILE A 211 17.65 7.20 3.77
CA ILE A 211 17.63 7.40 2.31
C ILE A 211 16.96 8.74 1.97
N ARG A 212 15.84 9.07 2.64
CA ARG A 212 15.11 10.35 2.46
C ARG A 212 15.92 11.58 2.89
N GLY A 213 16.92 11.44 3.76
CA GLY A 213 17.75 12.56 4.23
C GLY A 213 17.10 13.45 5.28
N LYS A 214 15.95 13.05 5.87
CA LYS A 214 15.38 13.69 7.07
C LYS A 214 15.67 12.81 8.27
N GLU A 215 16.71 13.15 9.03
CA GLU A 215 16.92 12.60 10.37
C GLU A 215 15.79 13.10 11.29
N GLY A 216 15.32 12.20 12.15
CA GLY A 216 14.18 12.45 13.03
C GLY A 216 14.30 13.73 13.84
N GLN A 217 13.20 14.47 13.89
CA GLN A 217 12.83 15.23 15.08
C GLN A 217 11.97 14.34 15.96
#